data_AF-A0A847HBV6-F1
#
_entry.id   AF-A0A847HBV6-F1
#
_cell.length_a   1.000
_cell.length_b   1.000
_cell.length_c   1.000
_cell.angle_alpha   90.00
_cell.angle_beta   90.00
_cell.angle_gamma   90.00
#
_symmetry.space_group_name_H-M   'P 1'
#
loop_
_entity.id
_entity.type
_entity.pdbx_description
1 polymer ?
#
loop_
_entity_poly.entity_id
_entity_poly.type
_entity_poly.pdbx_seq_one_letter_code
_entity_poly.pdbx_strand_id
1 'polypeptide(L)'
;EDGTIAMEELRGSNYDGIMDAQDIARGGELFRLNCASCHSFTGRGGALSSGKYAPPLDPANEQEIYQAMLTGPQNMPKFSDRQLSADEKKDIIAFIKATKETPSPGGWGLGGLGPVSEGMAMWFIGITVLGAAAMWIGSRS
;
A
#
# COMPACT_ATOMS: atom_id res chain seq x y z
N GLU A 1 -23.63 11.44 15.23
CA GLU A 1 -23.11 11.12 13.88
C GLU A 1 -21.79 10.42 14.11
N ASP A 2 -21.71 9.15 13.75
CA ASP A 2 -20.74 8.16 14.26
C ASP A 2 -19.37 8.20 13.56
N GLY A 3 -19.07 9.23 12.75
CA GLY A 3 -17.76 9.40 12.11
C GLY A 3 -17.35 8.27 11.17
N THR A 4 -18.27 7.35 10.85
CA THR A 4 -18.05 6.18 9.98
C THR A 4 -18.33 6.45 8.51
N ILE A 5 -18.65 7.69 8.14
CA ILE A 5 -19.00 8.05 6.78
C ILE A 5 -17.72 8.04 5.93
N ALA A 6 -17.60 7.06 5.03
CA ALA A 6 -16.55 7.06 4.02
C ALA A 6 -16.70 8.32 3.15
N MET A 7 -15.71 9.19 3.20
CA MET A 7 -15.69 10.45 2.45
C MET A 7 -15.08 10.17 1.07
N GLU A 8 -15.83 9.50 0.20
CA GLU A 8 -15.36 9.08 -1.13
C GLU A 8 -14.93 10.28 -2.00
N GLU A 9 -15.50 11.46 -1.75
CA GLU A 9 -15.09 12.76 -2.31
C GLU A 9 -13.61 13.13 -2.08
N LEU A 10 -12.92 12.45 -1.16
CA LEU A 10 -11.49 12.64 -0.92
C LEU A 10 -10.61 11.74 -1.80
N ARG A 11 -11.19 10.89 -2.67
CA ARG A 11 -10.47 9.96 -3.55
C ARG A 11 -10.00 10.61 -4.85
N GLY A 12 -9.37 11.78 -4.74
CA GLY A 12 -8.81 12.53 -5.87
C GLY A 12 -9.33 13.96 -5.91
N SER A 13 -8.54 14.86 -6.48
CA SER A 13 -8.93 16.25 -6.65
C SER A 13 -10.06 16.44 -7.68
N ASN A 14 -10.17 15.54 -8.65
CA ASN A 14 -11.18 15.55 -9.72
C ASN A 14 -12.22 14.41 -9.58
N TYR A 15 -12.48 13.95 -8.35
CA TYR A 15 -13.40 12.84 -8.12
C TYR A 15 -14.85 13.19 -8.51
N ASP A 16 -15.43 12.42 -9.42
CA ASP A 16 -16.80 12.58 -9.94
C ASP A 16 -17.70 11.35 -9.68
N GLY A 17 -17.29 10.49 -8.74
CA GLY A 17 -17.84 9.15 -8.51
C GLY A 17 -16.91 8.05 -8.98
N ILE A 18 -15.93 8.37 -9.83
CA ILE A 18 -14.85 7.48 -10.25
C ILE A 18 -13.51 8.14 -9.93
N MET A 19 -12.52 7.34 -9.52
CA MET A 19 -11.15 7.86 -9.32
C MET A 19 -10.50 8.15 -10.68
N ASP A 20 -10.10 9.40 -10.90
CA ASP A 20 -9.40 9.79 -12.13
C ASP A 20 -7.99 9.19 -12.20
N ALA A 21 -7.60 8.71 -13.37
CA ALA A 21 -6.30 8.04 -13.56
C ALA A 21 -5.10 9.01 -13.40
N GLN A 22 -5.27 10.28 -13.73
CA GLN A 22 -4.24 11.31 -13.55
C GLN A 22 -4.03 11.61 -12.07
N ASP A 23 -5.11 11.68 -11.29
CA ASP A 23 -5.06 11.85 -9.84
C ASP A 23 -4.38 10.66 -9.17
N ILE A 24 -4.72 9.43 -9.57
CA ILE A 24 -4.05 8.22 -9.08
C ILE A 24 -2.55 8.25 -9.41
N ALA A 25 -2.18 8.62 -10.64
CA ALA A 25 -0.79 8.66 -11.07
C ALA A 25 0.02 9.70 -10.29
N ARG A 26 -0.50 10.91 -10.17
CA ARG A 26 0.09 12.01 -9.38
C ARG A 26 0.17 11.65 -7.90
N GLY A 27 -0.89 11.10 -7.34
CA GLY A 27 -0.93 10.60 -5.97
C GLY A 27 0.11 9.52 -5.69
N GLY A 28 0.33 8.63 -6.65
CA GLY A 28 1.36 7.59 -6.57
C GLY A 28 2.78 8.16 -6.56
N GLU A 29 3.06 9.18 -7.36
CA GLU A 29 4.35 9.89 -7.32
C GLU A 29 4.57 10.55 -5.97
N LEU A 30 3.59 11.31 -5.49
CA LEU A 30 3.66 11.99 -4.19
C LEU A 30 3.81 10.99 -3.03
N PHE A 31 3.06 9.88 -3.06
CA PHE A 31 3.14 8.84 -2.04
C PHE A 31 4.52 8.18 -2.00
N ARG A 32 5.12 7.90 -3.16
CA ARG A 32 6.47 7.33 -3.25
C ARG A 32 7.54 8.27 -2.71
N LEU A 33 7.38 9.57 -2.93
CA LEU A 33 8.31 10.60 -2.45
C LEU A 33 8.19 10.86 -0.94
N ASN A 34 6.97 10.78 -0.39
CA ASN A 34 6.70 11.27 0.97
C ASN A 34 6.33 10.18 2.00
N CYS A 35 5.80 9.05 1.58
CA CYS A 35 5.12 8.08 2.46
C CYS A 35 5.70 6.66 2.39
N ALA A 36 6.16 6.24 1.21
CA ALA A 36 6.57 4.87 0.94
C ALA A 36 7.77 4.40 1.77
N SER A 37 8.61 5.31 2.25
CA SER A 37 9.73 5.00 3.14
C SER A 37 9.30 4.33 4.45
N CYS A 38 8.10 4.66 4.94
CA CYS A 38 7.53 4.10 6.16
C CYS A 38 6.43 3.07 5.86
N HIS A 39 5.56 3.36 4.89
CA HIS A 39 4.37 2.54 4.62
C HIS A 39 4.56 1.49 3.51
N SER A 40 5.78 1.32 3.00
CA SER A 40 6.07 0.51 1.80
C SER A 40 5.37 1.06 0.54
N PHE A 41 5.75 0.56 -0.64
CA PHE A 41 5.26 1.06 -1.93
C PHE A 41 3.76 0.83 -2.15
N THR A 42 3.21 -0.21 -1.51
CA THR A 42 1.82 -0.63 -1.63
C THR A 42 1.00 -0.33 -0.38
N GLY A 43 1.51 0.50 0.54
CA GLY A 43 0.80 0.86 1.76
C GLY A 43 0.68 -0.27 2.79
N ARG A 44 1.53 -1.30 2.71
CA ARG A 44 1.50 -2.47 3.62
C ARG A 44 2.08 -2.19 5.00
N GLY A 45 2.67 -1.01 5.21
CA GLY A 45 3.32 -0.66 6.47
C GLY A 45 4.75 -1.17 6.56
N GLY A 46 5.35 -1.00 7.73
CA GLY A 46 6.74 -1.36 7.99
C GLY A 46 7.14 -1.20 9.45
N ALA A 47 8.21 -1.88 9.86
CA ALA A 47 8.79 -1.71 11.19
C ALA A 47 9.62 -0.42 11.25
N LEU A 48 9.49 0.34 12.34
CA LEU A 48 10.29 1.53 12.63
C LEU A 48 11.19 1.28 13.85
N SER A 49 12.08 2.24 14.10
CA SER A 49 12.95 2.21 15.28
C SER A 49 12.14 2.22 16.59
N SER A 50 12.78 1.73 17.66
CA SER A 50 12.23 1.77 19.01
C SER A 50 10.89 1.05 19.17
N GLY A 51 10.68 -0.03 18.41
CA GLY A 51 9.47 -0.87 18.50
C GLY A 51 8.20 -0.23 17.91
N LYS A 52 8.32 0.93 17.25
CA LYS A 52 7.20 1.56 16.54
C LYS A 52 7.03 0.91 15.17
N TYR A 53 5.86 1.09 14.55
CA TYR A 53 5.59 0.58 13.21
C TYR A 53 4.63 1.51 12.47
N ALA A 54 4.71 1.48 11.14
CA ALA A 54 3.76 2.11 10.24
C ALA A 54 2.65 1.10 9.97
N PRO A 55 1.38 1.41 10.26
CA PRO A 55 0.29 0.49 10.02
C PRO A 55 0.02 0.30 8.52
N PRO A 56 -0.61 -0.83 8.14
CA PRO A 56 -1.14 -1.00 6.80
C PRO A 56 -2.29 -0.01 6.55
N LEU A 57 -2.37 0.52 5.33
CA LEU A 57 -3.32 1.56 4.96
C LEU A 57 -4.66 1.02 4.44
N ASP A 58 -4.74 -0.27 4.06
CA ASP A 58 -5.96 -0.88 3.50
C ASP A 58 -7.22 -0.70 4.38
N PRO A 59 -7.18 -0.83 5.72
CA PRO A 59 -8.38 -0.74 6.55
C PRO A 59 -8.86 0.70 6.76
N ALA A 60 -7.98 1.69 6.60
CA ALA A 60 -8.28 3.07 6.95
C ALA A 60 -9.29 3.68 5.97
N ASN A 61 -10.23 4.48 6.50
CA ASN A 61 -11.12 5.28 5.67
C ASN A 61 -10.41 6.56 5.16
N GLU A 62 -11.00 7.22 4.17
CA GLU A 62 -10.43 8.37 3.49
C GLU A 62 -10.18 9.53 4.45
N GLN A 63 -11.11 9.76 5.38
CA GLN A 63 -11.00 10.82 6.36
C GLN A 63 -9.88 10.54 7.37
N GLU A 64 -9.74 9.29 7.82
CA GLU A 64 -8.65 8.86 8.68
C GLU A 64 -7.29 9.07 8.02
N ILE A 65 -7.16 8.73 6.73
CA ILE A 65 -5.92 8.95 5.97
C ILE A 65 -5.63 10.44 5.85
N TYR A 66 -6.64 11.26 5.52
CA TYR A 66 -6.50 12.71 5.43
C TYR A 66 -6.07 13.33 6.77
N GLN A 67 -6.72 12.93 7.86
CA GLN A 67 -6.39 13.41 9.20
C GLN A 67 -5.04 12.91 9.68
N ALA A 68 -4.62 11.69 9.31
CA ALA A 68 -3.29 11.18 9.62
C ALA A 68 -2.20 12.04 8.97
N MET A 69 -2.40 12.49 7.72
CA MET A 69 -1.45 13.40 7.07
C MET A 69 -1.38 14.77 7.77
N LEU A 70 -2.48 15.27 8.31
CA LEU A 70 -2.51 16.55 9.03
C LEU A 70 -1.91 16.46 10.44
N THR A 71 -2.26 15.40 11.16
CA THR A 71 -1.95 15.27 12.59
C THR A 71 -0.61 14.57 12.84
N GLY A 72 -0.14 13.74 11.90
CA GLY A 72 1.13 13.02 12.01
C GLY A 72 1.16 12.09 13.22
N PRO A 73 0.37 11.00 13.25
CA PRO A 73 0.32 10.11 14.41
C PRO A 73 1.66 9.40 14.66
N GLN A 74 1.96 9.13 15.94
CA GLN A 74 3.20 8.46 16.37
C GLN A 74 4.48 9.21 15.92
N ASN A 75 5.25 8.64 15.00
CA ASN A 75 6.46 9.20 14.43
C ASN A 75 6.23 9.77 13.01
N MET A 76 4.99 9.74 12.51
CA MET A 76 4.68 10.26 11.19
C MET A 76 4.80 11.79 11.20
N PRO A 77 5.54 12.39 10.25
CA PRO A 77 5.61 13.85 10.17
C PRO A 77 4.24 14.43 9.79
N LYS A 78 4.01 15.68 10.21
CA LYS A 78 2.81 16.43 9.84
C LYS A 78 3.01 17.08 8.47
N PHE A 79 2.06 16.88 7.57
CA PHE A 79 2.06 17.46 6.23
C PHE A 79 1.08 18.63 6.17
N SER A 80 1.58 19.84 6.44
CA SER A 80 0.79 21.06 6.33
C SER A 80 0.42 21.38 4.88
N ASP A 81 -0.57 22.26 4.66
CA ASP A 81 -1.00 22.68 3.31
C ASP A 81 0.08 23.43 2.52
N ARG A 82 1.19 23.81 3.16
CA ARG A 82 2.38 24.36 2.48
C ARG A 82 3.29 23.29 1.89
N GLN A 83 3.23 22.06 2.40
CA GLN A 83 4.05 20.93 1.95
C GLN A 83 3.27 20.02 1.01
N LEU A 84 2.02 19.73 1.34
CA LEU A 84 1.08 19.01 0.49
C LEU A 84 -0.25 19.76 0.54
N SER A 85 -0.67 20.31 -0.59
CA SER A 85 -1.96 20.97 -0.73
C SER A 85 -3.11 20.00 -0.48
N ALA A 86 -4.31 20.55 -0.27
CA ALA A 86 -5.51 19.74 -0.05
C ALA A 86 -5.79 18.79 -1.23
N ASP A 87 -5.56 19.25 -2.45
CA ASP A 87 -5.76 18.45 -3.67
C ASP A 87 -4.73 17.33 -3.78
N GLU A 88 -3.45 17.62 -3.53
CA GLU A 88 -2.39 16.60 -3.50
C GLU A 88 -2.64 15.53 -2.44
N LYS A 89 -3.18 15.90 -1.28
CA LYS A 89 -3.60 14.94 -0.24
C LYS A 89 -4.72 14.03 -0.73
N LYS A 90 -5.72 14.57 -1.44
CA LYS A 90 -6.79 13.77 -2.05
C LYS A 90 -6.24 12.82 -3.11
N ASP A 91 -5.30 13.28 -3.93
CA ASP A 91 -4.68 12.43 -4.95
C ASP A 91 -3.91 11.27 -4.31
N ILE A 92 -3.18 11.51 -3.21
CA ILE A 92 -2.53 10.45 -2.42
C ILE A 92 -3.56 9.44 -1.90
N ILE A 93 -4.71 9.90 -1.41
CA ILE A 93 -5.80 9.02 -0.97
C ILE A 93 -6.34 8.20 -2.15
N ALA A 94 -6.55 8.81 -3.31
CA ALA A 94 -6.96 8.13 -4.54
C ALA A 94 -6.00 6.98 -4.87
N PHE A 95 -4.68 7.25 -4.82
CA PHE A 95 -3.67 6.23 -5.06
C PHE A 95 -3.72 5.08 -4.04
N ILE A 96 -3.85 5.38 -2.75
CA ILE A 96 -3.94 4.36 -1.69
C ILE A 96 -5.16 3.46 -1.90
N LYS A 97 -6.33 4.05 -2.19
CA LYS A 97 -7.57 3.31 -2.43
C LYS A 97 -7.51 2.51 -3.73
N ALA A 98 -7.00 3.10 -4.80
CA ALA A 98 -6.77 2.38 -6.06
C ALA A 98 -5.83 1.18 -5.87
N THR A 99 -4.76 1.33 -5.09
CA THR A 99 -3.80 0.24 -4.81
C THR A 99 -4.45 -0.93 -4.06
N LYS A 100 -5.40 -0.65 -3.16
CA LYS A 100 -6.17 -1.66 -2.45
C LYS A 100 -7.20 -2.34 -3.36
N GLU A 101 -7.90 -1.55 -4.18
CA GLU A 101 -9.02 -2.02 -5.01
C GLU A 101 -8.54 -2.74 -6.28
N THR A 102 -7.32 -2.45 -6.74
CA THR A 102 -6.75 -3.09 -7.93
C THR A 102 -6.23 -4.49 -7.58
N PRO A 103 -6.75 -5.56 -8.22
CA PRO A 103 -6.23 -6.91 -8.03
C PRO A 103 -4.76 -7.02 -8.45
N SER A 104 -4.00 -7.88 -7.79
CA SER A 104 -2.59 -8.14 -8.14
C SER A 104 -2.48 -8.72 -9.56
N PRO A 105 -1.79 -8.04 -10.49
CA PRO A 105 -1.56 -8.59 -11.82
C PRO A 105 -0.62 -9.80 -11.74
N GLY A 106 -0.99 -10.91 -12.39
CA GLY A 106 -0.09 -12.08 -12.51
C GLY A 106 -0.22 -13.16 -11.44
N GLY A 107 -1.24 -13.10 -10.57
CA GLY A 107 -1.56 -14.18 -9.64
C GLY A 107 -1.59 -13.73 -8.18
N TRP A 108 -1.09 -14.57 -7.27
CA TRP A 108 -1.07 -14.26 -5.84
C TRP A 108 -0.04 -13.19 -5.50
N GLY A 109 -0.48 -12.08 -4.89
CA GLY A 109 0.40 -10.96 -4.50
C GLY A 109 1.29 -11.21 -3.27
N LEU A 110 1.23 -12.40 -2.64
CA LEU A 110 2.08 -12.82 -1.51
C LEU A 110 2.25 -11.75 -0.41
N GLY A 111 1.17 -11.05 -0.07
CA GLY A 111 1.16 -9.99 0.96
C GLY A 111 1.71 -8.63 0.51
N GLY A 112 2.13 -8.46 -0.74
CA GLY A 112 2.55 -7.17 -1.32
C GLY A 112 3.84 -6.61 -0.75
N LEU A 113 4.65 -7.43 -0.07
CA LEU A 113 5.93 -7.08 0.55
C LEU A 113 7.12 -7.21 -0.43
N GLY A 114 6.86 -7.69 -1.65
CA GLY A 114 7.84 -7.81 -2.74
C GLY A 114 8.83 -8.96 -2.53
N PRO A 115 10.15 -8.74 -2.77
CA PRO A 115 11.12 -9.82 -2.98
C PRO A 115 11.31 -10.74 -1.76
N VAL A 116 10.97 -10.27 -0.56
CA VAL A 116 11.11 -11.07 0.66
C VAL A 116 10.08 -12.20 0.69
N SER A 117 8.78 -11.88 0.54
CA SER A 117 7.73 -12.91 0.57
C SER A 117 7.75 -13.77 -0.70
N GLU A 118 8.08 -13.19 -1.85
CA GLU A 118 8.33 -13.92 -3.09
C GLU A 118 9.49 -14.90 -2.95
N GLY A 119 10.60 -14.48 -2.34
CA GLY A 119 11.75 -15.34 -2.08
C GLY A 119 11.42 -16.51 -1.15
N MET A 120 10.66 -16.26 -0.07
CA MET A 120 10.19 -17.33 0.81
C MET A 120 9.30 -18.33 0.06
N ALA A 121 8.37 -17.85 -0.77
CA ALA A 121 7.52 -18.73 -1.57
C ALA A 121 8.36 -19.53 -2.58
N MET A 122 9.36 -18.92 -3.22
CA MET A 122 10.26 -19.61 -4.13
C MET A 122 11.03 -20.73 -3.42
N TRP A 123 11.53 -20.53 -2.21
CA TRP A 123 12.22 -21.57 -1.45
C TRP A 123 11.27 -22.68 -0.96
N PHE A 124 10.19 -22.32 -0.28
CA PHE A 124 9.34 -23.34 0.35
C PHE A 124 8.42 -24.06 -0.62
N ILE A 125 7.97 -23.39 -1.68
CA ILE A 125 7.09 -23.97 -2.69
C ILE A 125 7.92 -24.40 -3.89
N GLY A 126 8.65 -23.47 -4.51
CA GLY A 126 9.40 -23.73 -5.75
C GLY A 126 10.47 -24.81 -5.57
N ILE A 127 11.44 -24.60 -4.68
CA ILE A 127 12.56 -25.53 -4.48
C ILE A 127 12.08 -26.87 -3.93
N THR A 128 11.11 -26.89 -3.01
CA THR A 128 10.53 -28.14 -2.50
C THR A 128 9.88 -28.97 -3.61
N VAL A 129 9.09 -28.34 -4.49
CA VAL A 129 8.45 -29.02 -5.63
C VAL A 129 9.50 -29.54 -6.60
N LEU A 130 10.53 -28.74 -6.93
CA LEU A 130 11.62 -29.16 -7.80
C LEU A 130 12.42 -30.32 -7.20
N GLY A 131 12.72 -30.28 -5.89
CA GLY A 131 13.42 -31.34 -5.19
C GLY A 131 12.62 -32.64 -5.16
N ALA A 132 11.31 -32.57 -4.89
CA ALA A 132 10.42 -33.74 -4.93
C ALA A 132 10.37 -34.35 -6.34
N ALA A 133 10.26 -33.52 -7.38
CA ALA A 133 10.29 -33.98 -8.77
C ALA A 133 11.62 -34.66 -9.12
N ALA A 134 12.75 -34.08 -8.71
CA ALA A 134 14.07 -34.65 -8.95
C ALA A 134 14.24 -36.02 -8.27
N MET A 135 13.83 -36.15 -6.99
CA MET A 135 13.86 -37.44 -6.28
C MET A 135 12.93 -38.47 -6.91
N TRP A 136 11.74 -38.05 -7.37
CA TRP A 136 10.81 -38.95 -8.05
C TRP A 136 11.36 -39.47 -9.38
N ILE A 137 11.96 -38.59 -10.20
CA ILE A 137 12.61 -38.99 -11.45
C ILE A 137 13.80 -39.91 -11.16
N GLY A 138 14.68 -39.53 -10.22
CA GLY A 138 15.87 -40.31 -9.88
C GLY A 138 15.58 -41.65 -9.21
N SER A 139 14.44 -41.82 -8.54
CA SER A 139 14.02 -43.12 -7.99
C SER A 139 13.39 -44.06 -9.02
N ARG A 140 13.09 -43.58 -10.23
CA ARG A 140 12.54 -44.37 -11.34
C ARG A 140 13.54 -44.65 -12.47
N SER A 141 14.77 -44.16 -12.35
CA SER A 141 15.93 -44.49 -13.21
C SER A 141 16.77 -45.57 -12.59
#